data_AF-A0A1F3EC56-F1
#
_entry.id   AF-A0A1F3EC56-F1
#
_cell.length_a   1.000
_cell.length_b   1.000
_cell.length_c   1.000
_cell.angle_alpha   90.00
_cell.angle_beta   90.00
_cell.angle_gamma   90.00
#
_symmetry.space_group_name_H-M   'P 1'
#
loop_
_entity.id
_entity.type
_entity.pdbx_description
1 polymer ?
#
loop_
_entity_poly.entity_id
_entity_poly.type
_entity_poly.pdbx_seq_one_letter_code
_entity_poly.pdbx_strand_id
1 'polypeptide(L)'
;MALFQFFEKILRFHSLKDRSQNSIASTLMVPPFIASSYIEYARFYPLQKTVRIISLIREYDLKGKGVDNVSASDGQLLKELVFKILYL
;
A
#
# COMPACT_ATOMS: atom_id res chain seq x y z
N MET A 1 2.18 7.01 6.82
CA MET A 1 2.91 5.77 7.22
C MET A 1 2.08 4.49 7.14
N ALA A 2 0.91 4.39 7.80
CA ALA A 2 0.12 3.15 7.78
C ALA A 2 -0.29 2.66 6.37
N LEU A 3 -0.66 3.58 5.47
CA LEU A 3 -1.04 3.25 4.09
C LEU A 3 0.13 2.63 3.31
N PHE A 4 1.34 3.19 3.46
CA PHE A 4 2.54 2.64 2.84
C PHE A 4 2.82 1.21 3.32
N GLN A 5 2.77 0.97 4.63
CA GLN A 5 3.00 -0.35 5.22
C GLN A 5 1.99 -1.40 4.72
N PHE A 6 0.73 -1.00 4.55
CA PHE A 6 -0.29 -1.88 3.98
C PHE A 6 0.05 -2.31 2.55
N PHE A 7 0.35 -1.36 1.66
CA PHE A 7 0.69 -1.67 0.27
C PHE A 7 2.07 -2.34 0.13
N GLU A 8 3.01 -2.06 1.02
CA GLU A 8 4.30 -2.77 1.10
C GLU A 8 4.08 -4.26 1.43
N LYS A 9 3.19 -4.58 2.36
CA LYS A 9 2.81 -5.99 2.64
C LYS A 9 2.14 -6.66 1.46
N ILE A 10 1.25 -5.97 0.73
CA ILE A 10 0.67 -6.51 -0.52
C ILE A 10 1.75 -6.73 -1.57
N LEU A 11 2.70 -5.80 -1.72
CA LEU A 11 3.81 -5.96 -2.65
C LEU A 11 4.67 -7.18 -2.30
N ARG A 12 5.01 -7.35 -1.02
CA ARG A 12 5.74 -8.54 -0.52
C ARG A 12 4.94 -9.82 -0.73
N PHE A 13 3.63 -9.79 -0.54
CA PHE A 13 2.76 -10.93 -0.84
C PHE A 13 2.87 -11.36 -2.31
N HIS A 14 2.90 -10.42 -3.26
CA HIS A 14 3.06 -10.76 -4.69
C HIS A 14 4.39 -11.45 -5.01
N SER A 15 5.41 -11.28 -4.17
CA SER A 15 6.71 -11.96 -4.32
C SER A 15 6.74 -13.38 -3.72
N LEU A 16 5.69 -13.79 -2.99
CA LEU A 16 5.63 -15.11 -2.37
C LEU A 16 5.43 -16.22 -3.41
N LYS A 17 6.31 -17.22 -3.34
CA LYS A 17 6.14 -18.49 -4.07
C LYS A 17 5.16 -19.40 -3.35
N ASP A 18 5.31 -19.57 -2.03
CA ASP A 18 4.37 -20.31 -1.20
C ASP A 18 3.34 -19.36 -0.58
N ARG A 19 2.06 -19.60 -0.90
CA ARG A 19 0.90 -18.83 -0.43
C ARG A 19 0.15 -19.55 0.71
N SER A 20 0.80 -20.48 1.40
CA SER A 20 0.27 -21.05 2.64
C SER A 20 0.10 -19.97 3.71
N GLN A 21 -0.91 -20.13 4.57
CA GLN A 21 -1.20 -19.18 5.65
C GLN A 21 0.03 -18.92 6.55
N ASN A 22 0.83 -19.96 6.84
CA ASN A 22 2.05 -19.86 7.64
C ASN A 22 3.16 -19.08 6.93
N SER A 23 3.38 -19.32 5.64
CA SER A 23 4.34 -18.58 4.81
C SER A 23 3.96 -17.09 4.74
N ILE A 24 2.68 -16.80 4.55
CA ILE A 24 2.16 -15.43 4.50
C ILE A 24 2.33 -14.73 5.87
N ALA A 25 1.91 -15.38 6.95
CA ALA A 25 1.97 -14.81 8.31
C ALA A 25 3.41 -14.46 8.70
N SER A 26 4.35 -15.37 8.46
CA SER A 26 5.77 -15.17 8.75
C SER A 26 6.41 -14.10 7.88
N THR A 27 6.17 -14.12 6.56
CA THR A 27 6.80 -13.17 5.63
C THR A 27 6.27 -11.76 5.79
N LEU A 28 4.96 -11.60 6.01
CA LEU A 28 4.32 -10.30 6.16
C LEU A 28 4.33 -9.78 7.60
N MET A 29 4.80 -10.60 8.55
CA MET A 29 4.76 -10.34 9.98
C MET A 29 3.36 -9.91 10.43
N VAL A 30 2.37 -10.72 10.07
CA VAL A 30 0.96 -10.50 10.45
C VAL A 30 0.44 -11.68 11.26
N PRO A 31 -0.52 -11.45 12.16
CA PRO A 31 -1.18 -12.54 12.86
C PRO A 31 -1.78 -13.56 11.87
N PRO A 32 -1.72 -14.87 12.17
CA PRO A 32 -2.21 -15.92 11.28
C PRO A 32 -3.66 -15.71 10.82
N PHE A 33 -4.51 -15.14 11.67
CA PHE A 33 -5.93 -14.91 11.34
C PHE A 33 -6.13 -13.94 10.17
N ILE A 34 -5.22 -12.97 9.96
CA ILE A 34 -5.29 -12.00 8.85
C ILE A 34 -4.52 -12.49 7.62
N ALA A 35 -3.58 -13.42 7.80
CA ALA A 35 -2.70 -13.87 6.73
C ALA A 35 -3.47 -14.35 5.49
N SER A 36 -4.54 -15.13 5.68
CA SER A 36 -5.39 -15.61 4.59
C SER A 36 -6.11 -14.48 3.84
N SER A 37 -6.43 -13.38 4.51
CA SER A 37 -7.09 -12.21 3.89
C SER A 37 -6.19 -11.51 2.88
N TYR A 38 -4.86 -11.62 2.99
CA TYR A 38 -3.94 -11.04 2.00
C TYR A 38 -4.06 -11.68 0.61
N ILE A 39 -4.57 -12.91 0.52
CA ILE A 39 -4.88 -13.54 -0.77
C ILE A 39 -5.97 -12.74 -1.48
N GLU A 40 -7.01 -12.33 -0.76
CA GLU A 40 -8.09 -11.51 -1.29
C GLU A 40 -7.63 -10.08 -1.60
N TYR A 41 -6.88 -9.45 -0.68
CA TYR A 41 -6.35 -8.09 -0.89
C TYR A 41 -5.46 -8.02 -2.13
N ALA A 42 -4.62 -9.03 -2.36
CA ALA A 42 -3.77 -9.10 -3.54
C ALA A 42 -4.55 -9.31 -4.85
N ARG A 43 -5.78 -9.84 -4.80
CA ARG A 43 -6.67 -9.90 -5.97
C ARG A 43 -7.24 -8.52 -6.31
N PHE A 44 -7.64 -7.74 -5.31
CA PHE A 44 -8.13 -6.37 -5.50
C PHE A 44 -7.01 -5.38 -5.90
N TYR A 45 -5.77 -5.67 -5.49
CA TYR A 45 -4.60 -4.86 -5.80
C TYR A 45 -3.53 -5.69 -6.53
N PRO A 46 -3.67 -5.89 -7.86
CA PRO A 46 -2.64 -6.55 -8.67
C PRO A 46 -1.28 -5.85 -8.58
N LEU A 47 -0.19 -6.58 -8.85
CA LEU A 47 1.18 -6.08 -8.69
C LEU A 47 1.42 -4.70 -9.32
N GLN A 48 1.00 -4.49 -10.56
CA GLN A 48 1.17 -3.20 -11.26
C GLN A 48 0.44 -2.06 -10.54
N LYS A 49 -0.80 -2.30 -10.09
CA LYS A 49 -1.59 -1.33 -9.34
C LYS A 49 -0.93 -1.01 -7.99
N THR A 50 -0.46 -2.02 -7.27
CA THR A 50 0.25 -1.86 -5.99
C THR A 50 1.52 -1.02 -6.15
N VAL A 51 2.35 -1.30 -7.16
CA VAL A 51 3.58 -0.52 -7.42
C VAL A 51 3.24 0.94 -7.70
N ARG A 52 2.23 1.20 -8.53
CA ARG A 52 1.80 2.57 -8.87
C ARG A 52 1.25 3.32 -7.64
N ILE A 53 0.50 2.64 -6.78
CA ILE A 53 0.02 3.20 -5.51
C ILE A 53 1.19 3.54 -4.58
N ILE A 54 2.19 2.67 -4.46
CA ILE A 54 3.38 2.94 -3.63
C ILE A 54 4.14 4.17 -4.13
N SER A 55 4.33 4.30 -5.44
CA SER A 55 4.96 5.50 -6.03
C SER A 55 4.16 6.77 -5.71
N LEU A 56 2.84 6.70 -5.81
CA LEU A 56 1.96 7.82 -5.48
C LEU A 56 2.07 8.19 -3.99
N ILE A 57 2.06 7.21 -3.08
CA ILE A 57 2.22 7.48 -1.64
C ILE A 57 3.55 8.19 -1.36
N ARG A 58 4.64 7.81 -2.03
CA ARG A 58 5.96 8.46 -1.87
C ARG A 58 5.96 9.90 -2.39
N GLU A 59 5.32 10.16 -3.52
CA GLU A 59 5.15 11.52 -4.05
C GLU A 59 4.41 12.42 -3.05
N TYR A 60 3.33 11.91 -2.44
CA TYR A 60 2.54 12.68 -1.47
C TYR A 60 3.24 12.84 -0.11
N ASP A 61 4.09 11.89 0.28
CA ASP A 61 4.96 12.04 1.46
C ASP A 61 5.98 13.18 1.27
N LEU A 62 6.53 13.34 0.06
CA LEU A 62 7.39 14.48 -0.28
C LEU A 62 6.62 15.81 -0.29
N LYS A 63 5.40 15.82 -0.84
CA LYS A 63 4.51 17.01 -0.82
C LYS A 63 4.13 17.43 0.60
N GLY A 64 3.84 16.49 1.48
CA GLY A 64 3.60 16.78 2.91
C GLY A 64 4.83 17.37 3.61
N LYS A 65 6.04 17.08 3.11
CA LYS A 65 7.31 17.67 3.58
C LYS A 65 7.64 19.02 2.93
N GLY A 66 6.76 19.56 2.09
CA GLY A 66 6.93 20.85 1.42
C GLY A 66 7.66 20.79 0.08
N VAL A 67 8.01 19.61 -0.43
CA VAL A 67 8.62 19.45 -1.77
C VAL A 67 7.50 19.52 -2.81
N ASP A 68 7.61 20.43 -3.78
CA ASP A 68 6.59 20.66 -4.82
C ASP A 68 5.18 20.93 -4.27
N ASN A 69 5.09 21.43 -3.03
CA ASN A 69 3.83 21.82 -2.39
C ASN A 69 3.90 23.29 -1.95
N VAL A 70 3.20 24.14 -2.69
CA VAL A 70 3.23 25.60 -2.46
C VAL A 70 2.25 26.03 -1.36
N SER A 71 1.12 25.34 -1.19
CA SER A 71 0.06 25.80 -0.27
C SER A 71 -0.97 24.74 0.17
N ALA A 72 -0.85 23.48 -0.27
CA ALA A 72 -1.83 22.46 0.12
C ALA A 72 -1.59 21.99 1.55
N SER A 73 -2.66 21.92 2.33
CA SER A 73 -2.63 21.31 3.66
C SER A 73 -2.49 19.79 3.59
N ASP A 74 -1.96 19.18 4.65
CA ASP A 74 -1.85 17.71 4.78
C ASP A 74 -3.19 16.99 4.57
N GLY A 75 -4.29 17.58 5.04
CA GLY A 75 -5.64 17.03 4.85
C GLY A 75 -6.09 17.02 3.39
N GLN A 76 -5.76 18.07 2.63
CA GLN A 76 -6.06 18.14 1.19
C GLN A 76 -5.21 17.14 0.40
N LEU A 77 -3.92 17.05 0.72
CA LEU A 77 -3.01 16.07 0.11
C LEU A 77 -3.50 14.64 0.35
N LEU A 78 -3.91 14.31 1.58
CA LEU A 78 -4.44 12.99 1.90
C LEU A 78 -5.74 12.69 1.14
N LYS A 79 -6.65 13.67 1.04
CA LYS A 79 -7.91 13.50 0.30
C LYS A 79 -7.67 13.23 -1.18
N GLU A 80 -6.76 13.98 -1.79
CA GLU A 80 -6.38 13.78 -3.19
C GLU A 80 -5.68 12.42 -3.40
N LEU A 81 -4.77 12.03 -2.51
CA LEU A 81 -4.10 10.73 -2.53
C LEU A 81 -5.12 9.58 -2.51
N VAL A 82 -6.07 9.61 -1.57
CA VAL A 82 -7.11 8.56 -1.46
C VAL A 82 -7.96 8.51 -2.72
N PHE A 83 -8.38 9.65 -3.25
CA PHE A 83 -9.12 9.72 -4.52
C PHE A 83 -8.31 9.06 -5.64
N LYS A 84 -7.04 9.44 -5.83
CA LYS A 84 -6.20 8.87 -6.87
C LYS A 84 -5.99 7.37 -6.72
N ILE A 85 -5.91 6.83 -5.51
CA ILE A 85 -5.81 5.37 -5.27
C ILE A 85 -7.10 4.64 -5.69
N LEU A 86 -8.27 5.22 -5.43
CA LEU A 86 -9.57 4.60 -5.73
C LEU A 86 -9.85 4.52 -7.24
N TYR A 87 -9.46 5.54 -8.01
CA TYR A 87 -9.71 5.63 -9.46
C TYR A 87 -8.55 5.11 -10.32
N LEU A 88 -7.60 4.40 -9.70
CA LEU A 88 -6.41 3.84 -10.34
C LEU A 88 -6.66 2.47 -10.96
#